data_AF-A0A818YTR7-F1
#
_entry.id   AF-A0A818YTR7-F1
#
_cell.length_a   1.000
_cell.length_b   1.000
_cell.length_c   1.000
_cell.angle_alpha   90.00
_cell.angle_beta   90.00
_cell.angle_gamma   90.00
#
_symmetry.space_group_name_H-M   'P 1'
#
loop_
_entity.id
_entity.type
_entity.pdbx_description
1 polymer ?
#
loop_
_entity_poly.entity_id
_entity_poly.type
_entity_poly.pdbx_seq_one_letter_code
_entity_poly.pdbx_strand_id
1 'polypeptide(L)'
;MVATMDRRLYLVAILIVAVAFSFGIIIGHFAIKKTQHNATWKYDKLTRQVNHQNYQTFVSSIQSTNIEANLKDLTSRPHLAGLPEDLASAIVIEQRWLNDGLQVTKPKYNVLLSYPDENNPNRVTLTNGSGSIIIQTTGTEQVYDTTQPKTVNPFLAYTPNGTVSSTKLYYGNYGRLEDIQYLASTFGNASLQGSIIIMRYGKIFRGDKIMHAQYYGAVGAILYNDPVDYAPYGTSADQVYDQKWYMPPGGIQRGAAYILNGDPLTPIYPSTDYMYRVKEENLKYLIKIPAQPIGYGDAQVILQYLQGNNVTTDWNGALPNVVYRYGGILRDSAKIEVRTYNRKERKDTYNVIGIMKGEIEPDRYIVFGNHRDAWTLGALDPSSGTAILLEMTRAIGEMYKNGFRPRRSLMFCSWGAEEYGIVGSVEYVQVPALWIVNNTLNKDIFLQEYVKVLGARIISYLNVDIGVEGNYKLRVNTSPLLFDIIIEASKMVPSAYDLVDQTVYDRWMRIDRNNITNEPNINYGLATGSDYFGFVQLVGSSNID
;
A
#
# COMPACT_ATOMS: atom_id res chain seq x y z
N MET A 1 41.99 -62.60 -8.10
CA MET A 1 41.24 -63.18 -6.97
C MET A 1 40.53 -62.05 -6.23
N VAL A 2 39.32 -61.72 -6.66
CA VAL A 2 38.47 -60.76 -5.94
C VAL A 2 37.83 -61.56 -4.82
N ALA A 3 38.27 -61.32 -3.59
CA ALA A 3 37.71 -61.97 -2.42
C ALA A 3 36.24 -61.60 -2.31
N THR A 4 35.35 -62.58 -2.47
CA THR A 4 33.94 -62.46 -2.15
C THR A 4 33.82 -62.25 -0.65
N MET A 5 33.80 -60.98 -0.24
CA MET A 5 33.51 -60.57 1.13
C MET A 5 32.09 -61.06 1.45
N ASP A 6 31.98 -61.89 2.49
CA ASP A 6 30.75 -62.59 2.86
C ASP A 6 29.60 -61.58 3.01
N ARG A 7 28.46 -61.82 2.35
CA ARG A 7 27.24 -60.98 2.46
C ARG A 7 26.82 -60.79 3.93
N ARG A 8 27.15 -61.76 4.80
CA ARG A 8 26.93 -61.68 6.25
C ARG A 8 27.74 -60.56 6.89
N LEU A 9 28.98 -60.32 6.46
CA LEU A 9 29.84 -59.24 6.94
C LEU A 9 29.29 -57.84 6.57
N TYR A 10 28.71 -57.69 5.38
CA TYR A 10 28.02 -56.45 4.99
C TYR A 10 26.76 -56.18 5.83
N LEU A 11 25.95 -57.20 6.07
CA LEU A 11 24.74 -57.05 6.89
C LEU A 11 25.08 -56.73 8.34
N VAL A 12 26.14 -57.34 8.88
CA VAL A 12 26.64 -57.03 10.23
C VAL A 12 27.19 -55.60 10.28
N ALA A 13 27.94 -55.15 9.28
CA ALA A 13 28.43 -53.78 9.22
C ALA A 13 27.28 -52.74 9.15
N ILE A 14 26.26 -52.99 8.33
CA ILE A 14 25.07 -52.13 8.23
C ILE A 14 24.31 -52.10 9.56
N LEU A 15 24.15 -53.25 10.22
CA LEU A 15 23.49 -53.33 11.53
C LEU A 15 24.26 -52.53 12.59
N ILE A 16 25.60 -52.65 12.61
CA ILE A 16 26.46 -51.90 13.54
C ILE A 16 26.32 -50.38 13.30
N VAL A 17 26.33 -49.94 12.05
CA VAL A 17 26.15 -48.52 11.71
C VAL A 17 24.76 -48.03 12.10
N ALA A 18 23.71 -48.82 11.85
CA ALA A 18 22.33 -48.47 12.23
C ALA A 18 22.15 -48.39 13.75
N VAL A 19 22.76 -49.32 14.49
CA VAL A 19 22.74 -49.31 15.96
C VAL A 19 23.54 -48.12 16.51
N ALA A 20 24.73 -47.85 15.97
CA ALA A 20 25.53 -46.69 16.36
C ALA A 20 24.82 -45.36 16.07
N PHE A 21 24.15 -45.25 14.91
CA PHE A 21 23.36 -44.07 14.56
C PHE A 21 22.14 -43.89 15.47
N SER A 22 21.44 -44.99 15.79
CA SER A 22 20.31 -44.98 16.72
C SER A 22 20.73 -44.60 18.14
N PHE A 23 21.86 -45.14 18.62
CA PHE A 23 22.45 -44.73 19.90
C PHE A 23 22.89 -43.27 19.88
N GLY A 24 23.44 -42.76 18.77
CA GLY A 24 23.76 -41.35 18.60
C GLY A 24 22.53 -40.45 18.73
N ILE A 25 21.39 -40.83 18.15
CA ILE A 25 20.12 -40.10 18.28
C ILE A 25 19.60 -40.15 19.72
N ILE A 26 19.64 -41.32 20.37
CA ILE A 26 19.16 -41.49 21.75
C ILE A 26 20.05 -40.69 22.72
N ILE A 27 21.37 -40.80 22.58
CA ILE A 27 22.32 -40.00 23.36
C ILE A 27 22.10 -38.52 23.08
N GLY A 28 21.93 -38.09 21.82
CA GLY A 28 21.59 -36.72 21.49
C GLY A 28 20.28 -36.24 22.15
N HIS A 29 19.24 -37.05 22.13
CA HIS A 29 17.94 -36.73 22.73
C HIS A 29 17.99 -36.57 24.26
N PHE A 30 18.80 -37.40 24.94
CA PHE A 30 18.87 -37.41 26.41
C PHE A 30 20.06 -36.65 27.01
N ALA A 31 21.15 -36.46 26.26
CA ALA A 31 22.33 -35.70 26.69
C ALA A 31 22.18 -34.20 26.44
N ILE A 32 21.34 -33.80 25.47
CA ILE A 32 20.84 -32.42 25.41
C ILE A 32 19.92 -32.25 26.62
N LYS A 33 20.45 -31.69 27.71
CA LYS A 33 19.61 -31.15 28.77
C LYS A 33 18.58 -30.25 28.08
N LYS A 34 17.30 -30.57 28.19
CA LYS A 34 16.23 -29.60 27.97
C LYS A 34 16.33 -28.56 29.08
N THR A 35 17.34 -27.70 28.99
CA THR A 35 17.20 -26.37 29.54
C THR A 35 15.98 -25.81 28.83
N GLN A 36 14.87 -25.68 29.56
CA GLN A 36 14.00 -24.55 29.31
C GLN A 36 14.92 -23.35 29.42
N HIS A 37 15.47 -22.92 28.28
CA HIS A 37 15.83 -21.53 28.12
C HIS A 37 14.50 -20.79 28.20
N ASN A 38 14.03 -20.56 29.42
CA ASN A 38 13.25 -19.37 29.69
C ASN A 38 14.13 -18.27 29.14
N ALA A 39 13.73 -17.67 28.03
CA ALA A 39 14.41 -16.55 27.41
C ALA A 39 14.23 -15.32 28.32
N THR A 40 14.69 -15.40 29.56
CA THR A 40 14.75 -14.27 30.49
C THR A 40 15.79 -13.24 30.06
N TRP A 41 16.66 -13.58 29.10
CA TRP A 41 17.61 -12.65 28.50
C TRP A 41 16.98 -11.66 27.51
N LYS A 42 15.74 -11.88 27.07
CA LYS A 42 15.17 -11.17 25.91
C LYS A 42 14.59 -9.77 26.20
N TYR A 43 14.03 -9.54 27.38
CA TYR A 43 13.20 -8.33 27.58
C TYR A 43 13.87 -7.25 28.43
N ASP A 44 14.69 -7.63 29.42
CA ASP A 44 15.17 -6.70 30.44
C ASP A 44 16.33 -5.78 29.99
N LYS A 45 16.89 -5.97 28.79
CA LYS A 45 18.10 -5.25 28.32
C LYS A 45 17.85 -4.10 27.34
N LEU A 46 16.76 -4.12 26.56
CA LEU A 46 16.52 -3.12 25.52
C LEU A 46 16.04 -1.79 26.11
N THR A 47 15.10 -1.82 27.04
CA THR A 47 14.60 -0.63 27.77
C THR A 47 15.68 0.03 28.62
N ARG A 48 16.66 -0.74 29.14
CA ARG A 48 17.83 -0.19 29.87
C ARG A 48 18.74 0.71 29.01
N GLN A 49 18.65 0.64 27.68
CA GLN A 49 19.39 1.52 26.77
C GLN A 49 18.62 2.80 26.42
N VAL A 50 17.34 2.90 26.79
CA VAL A 50 16.54 4.10 26.55
C VAL A 50 16.91 5.13 27.61
N ASN A 51 17.34 6.30 27.17
CA ASN A 51 17.42 7.44 28.07
C ASN A 51 15.99 7.87 28.44
N HIS A 52 15.53 7.45 29.61
CA HIS A 52 14.16 7.72 30.07
C HIS A 52 13.82 9.20 30.12
N GLN A 53 14.78 10.08 30.45
CA GLN A 53 14.54 11.52 30.45
C GLN A 53 14.25 12.05 29.05
N ASN A 54 15.05 11.64 28.06
CA ASN A 54 14.83 12.04 26.67
C ASN A 54 13.51 11.47 26.14
N TYR A 55 13.19 10.21 26.46
CA TYR A 55 11.91 9.60 26.10
C TYR A 55 10.72 10.36 26.69
N GLN A 56 10.74 10.67 27.99
CA GLN A 56 9.67 11.42 28.65
C GLN A 56 9.54 12.83 28.08
N THR A 57 10.66 13.48 27.75
CA THR A 57 10.68 14.79 27.09
C THR A 57 10.05 14.71 25.70
N PHE A 58 10.38 13.68 24.92
CA PHE A 58 9.80 13.46 23.60
C PHE A 58 8.28 13.24 23.71
N VAL A 59 7.84 12.28 24.51
CA VAL A 59 6.41 11.95 24.64
C VAL A 59 5.60 13.13 25.17
N SER A 60 6.12 13.88 26.16
CA SER A 60 5.41 15.06 26.69
C SER A 60 5.37 16.23 25.71
N SER A 61 6.31 16.28 24.77
CA SER A 61 6.34 17.33 23.74
C SER A 61 5.30 17.10 22.64
N ILE A 62 4.84 15.87 22.41
CA ILE A 62 3.83 15.56 21.38
C ILE A 62 2.46 16.09 21.80
N GLN A 63 1.82 16.89 20.95
CA GLN A 63 0.51 17.49 21.20
C GLN A 63 -0.50 17.05 20.13
N SER A 64 -1.62 16.47 20.57
CA SER A 64 -2.71 16.05 19.66
C SER A 64 -3.32 17.23 18.89
N THR A 65 -3.36 18.42 19.51
CA THR A 65 -3.84 19.67 18.87
C THR A 65 -2.95 20.09 17.70
N ASN A 66 -1.64 19.84 17.76
CA ASN A 66 -0.74 20.10 16.64
C ASN A 66 -0.95 19.10 15.51
N ILE A 67 -1.16 17.82 15.83
CA ILE A 67 -1.48 16.79 14.82
C ILE A 67 -2.80 17.14 14.12
N GLU A 68 -3.83 17.54 14.89
CA GLU A 68 -5.11 18.00 14.34
C GLU A 68 -4.94 19.24 13.44
N ALA A 69 -4.17 20.23 13.87
CA ALA A 69 -3.90 21.43 13.09
C ALA A 69 -3.12 21.13 11.80
N ASN A 70 -2.11 20.25 11.88
CA ASN A 70 -1.37 19.77 10.72
C ASN A 70 -2.29 19.06 9.74
N LEU A 71 -3.15 18.16 10.22
CA LEU A 71 -4.09 17.43 9.38
C LEU A 71 -5.04 18.39 8.66
N LYS A 72 -5.63 19.35 9.39
CA LYS A 72 -6.52 20.38 8.80
C LYS A 72 -5.84 21.21 7.70
N ASP A 73 -4.58 21.58 7.90
CA ASP A 73 -3.78 22.33 6.91
C ASP A 73 -3.53 21.49 5.65
N LEU A 74 -3.06 20.25 5.84
CA LEU A 74 -2.76 19.31 4.76
C LEU A 74 -3.99 18.99 3.91
N THR A 75 -5.16 18.82 4.54
CA THR A 75 -6.41 18.44 3.86
C THR A 75 -7.22 19.63 3.34
N SER A 76 -6.68 20.85 3.44
CA SER A 76 -7.40 22.06 3.03
C SER A 76 -7.51 22.21 1.50
N ARG A 77 -6.67 21.49 0.76
CA ARG A 77 -6.60 21.52 -0.71
C ARG A 77 -6.33 20.11 -1.24
N PRO A 78 -6.77 19.78 -2.47
CA PRO A 78 -6.37 18.54 -3.10
C PRO A 78 -4.89 18.60 -3.45
N HIS A 79 -4.18 17.49 -3.31
CA HIS A 79 -2.73 17.42 -3.52
C HIS A 79 -2.35 16.17 -4.33
N LEU A 80 -2.95 16.05 -5.51
CA LEU A 80 -2.67 14.97 -6.45
C LEU A 80 -1.25 15.08 -7.02
N ALA A 81 -0.54 13.96 -7.07
CA ALA A 81 0.87 13.92 -7.48
C ALA A 81 1.14 14.66 -8.78
N GLY A 82 2.25 15.41 -8.83
CA GLY A 82 2.72 16.10 -10.03
C GLY A 82 1.88 17.32 -10.47
N LEU A 83 0.87 17.70 -9.69
CA LEU A 83 0.14 18.96 -9.84
C LEU A 83 0.76 20.08 -8.98
N PRO A 84 0.47 21.36 -9.26
CA PRO A 84 1.04 22.50 -8.52
C PRO A 84 0.80 22.42 -7.00
N GLU A 85 -0.34 21.90 -6.56
CA GLU A 85 -0.73 21.78 -5.16
C GLU A 85 0.13 20.74 -4.41
N ASP A 86 0.51 19.63 -5.05
CA ASP A 86 1.44 18.66 -4.47
C ASP A 86 2.83 19.29 -4.26
N LEU A 87 3.34 20.03 -5.26
CA LEU A 87 4.59 20.78 -5.11
C LEU A 87 4.48 21.84 -3.99
N ALA A 88 3.35 22.53 -3.87
CA ALA A 88 3.12 23.49 -2.79
C ALA A 88 3.20 22.81 -1.42
N SER A 89 2.58 21.63 -1.26
CA SER A 89 2.68 20.83 -0.03
C SER A 89 4.13 20.39 0.24
N ALA A 90 4.89 19.99 -0.78
CA ALA A 90 6.32 19.66 -0.64
C ALA A 90 7.13 20.86 -0.13
N ILE A 91 6.88 22.06 -0.66
CA ILE A 91 7.54 23.31 -0.23
C ILE A 91 7.20 23.62 1.23
N VAL A 92 5.94 23.44 1.65
CA VAL A 92 5.53 23.67 3.04
C VAL A 92 6.27 22.74 3.99
N ILE A 93 6.36 21.44 3.67
CA ILE A 93 7.11 20.46 4.50
C ILE A 93 8.59 20.82 4.54
N GLU A 94 9.20 21.17 3.40
CA GLU A 94 10.59 21.62 3.32
C GLU A 94 10.85 22.80 4.27
N GLN A 95 9.99 23.83 4.25
CA GLN A 95 10.13 24.99 5.13
C GLN A 95 9.93 24.64 6.61
N ARG A 96 8.94 23.80 6.94
CA ARG A 96 8.73 23.33 8.31
C ARG A 96 9.94 22.58 8.85
N TRP A 97 10.52 21.67 8.06
CA TRP A 97 11.70 20.92 8.47
C TRP A 97 12.98 21.76 8.57
N LEU A 98 13.17 22.75 7.69
CA LEU A 98 14.24 23.73 7.85
C LEU A 98 14.08 24.50 9.16
N ASN A 99 12.86 24.94 9.47
CA ASN A 99 12.54 25.62 10.72
C ASN A 99 12.74 24.73 11.94
N ASP A 100 12.44 23.42 11.84
CA ASP A 100 12.68 22.42 12.88
C ASP A 100 14.17 22.08 13.08
N GLY A 101 15.05 22.57 12.21
CA GLY A 101 16.50 22.43 12.32
C GLY A 101 17.08 21.21 11.59
N LEU A 102 16.32 20.62 10.66
CA LEU A 102 16.78 19.52 9.83
C LEU A 102 17.61 20.05 8.65
N GLN A 103 18.55 19.22 8.17
CA GLN A 103 19.19 19.44 6.87
C GLN A 103 18.27 18.87 5.78
N VAL A 104 17.73 19.73 4.92
CA VAL A 104 16.70 19.33 3.95
C VAL A 104 17.24 19.31 2.53
N THR A 105 16.86 18.28 1.78
CA THR A 105 17.01 18.20 0.33
C THR A 105 15.67 17.85 -0.30
N LYS A 106 15.45 18.25 -1.56
CA LYS A 106 14.20 18.01 -2.28
C LYS A 106 14.47 17.35 -3.64
N PRO A 107 14.76 16.04 -3.68
CA PRO A 107 14.99 15.32 -4.93
C PRO A 107 13.78 15.41 -5.87
N LYS A 108 14.06 15.63 -7.16
CA LYS A 108 13.06 15.75 -8.24
C LYS A 108 13.19 14.57 -9.19
N TYR A 109 12.06 14.00 -9.60
CA TYR A 109 11.98 12.94 -10.61
C TYR A 109 10.96 13.32 -11.69
N ASN A 110 11.30 13.10 -12.96
CA ASN A 110 10.41 13.32 -14.10
C ASN A 110 9.79 11.99 -14.55
N VAL A 111 8.61 11.69 -14.03
CA VAL A 111 7.96 10.37 -14.05
C VAL A 111 6.71 10.37 -14.94
N LEU A 112 6.30 9.21 -15.46
CA LEU A 112 5.03 9.10 -16.17
C LEU A 112 3.87 9.00 -15.18
N LEU A 113 2.96 9.99 -15.19
CA LEU A 113 1.71 9.98 -14.43
C LEU A 113 0.51 9.86 -15.37
N SER A 114 -0.69 9.75 -14.81
CA SER A 114 -1.94 9.58 -15.55
C SER A 114 -3.07 10.42 -14.96
N TYR A 115 -3.82 11.15 -15.78
CA TYR A 115 -4.94 11.99 -15.31
C TYR A 115 -6.16 11.80 -16.20
N PRO A 116 -7.39 11.94 -15.67
CA PRO A 116 -8.58 11.98 -16.49
C PRO A 116 -8.67 13.33 -17.22
N ASP A 117 -9.42 13.36 -18.32
CA ASP A 117 -9.85 14.61 -18.94
C ASP A 117 -10.95 15.25 -18.09
N GLU A 118 -10.72 16.50 -17.66
CA GLU A 118 -11.70 17.24 -16.87
C GLU A 118 -12.93 17.66 -17.68
N ASN A 119 -12.75 17.94 -18.96
CA ASN A 119 -13.81 18.37 -19.86
C ASN A 119 -14.60 17.18 -20.42
N ASN A 120 -13.98 15.99 -20.43
CA ASN A 120 -14.60 14.75 -20.88
C ASN A 120 -14.52 13.68 -19.76
N PRO A 121 -15.38 13.75 -18.73
CA PRO A 121 -15.38 12.77 -17.65
C PRO A 121 -15.58 11.35 -18.18
N ASN A 122 -14.88 10.39 -17.57
CA ASN A 122 -15.08 8.97 -17.86
C ASN A 122 -16.50 8.55 -17.46
N ARG A 123 -17.11 7.67 -18.25
CA ARG A 123 -18.49 7.21 -18.02
C ARG A 123 -18.68 5.75 -18.34
N VAL A 124 -19.65 5.18 -17.64
CA VAL A 124 -20.28 3.90 -17.99
C VAL A 124 -21.73 4.17 -18.34
N THR A 125 -22.18 3.67 -19.49
CA THR A 125 -23.54 3.89 -19.98
C THR A 125 -24.18 2.54 -20.31
N LEU A 126 -25.35 2.29 -19.74
CA LEU A 126 -26.21 1.15 -20.09
C LEU A 126 -27.39 1.68 -20.91
N THR A 127 -27.57 1.15 -22.11
CA THR A 127 -28.72 1.41 -22.97
C THR A 127 -29.56 0.17 -23.17
N ASN A 128 -30.87 0.31 -23.35
CA ASN A 128 -31.73 -0.81 -23.73
C ASN A 128 -31.61 -1.15 -25.24
N GLY A 129 -32.34 -2.16 -25.71
CA GLY A 129 -32.38 -2.54 -27.12
C GLY A 129 -32.91 -1.47 -28.10
N SER A 130 -33.63 -0.44 -27.62
CA SER A 130 -34.05 0.70 -28.44
C SER A 130 -33.03 1.85 -28.49
N GLY A 131 -31.91 1.72 -27.76
CA GLY A 131 -30.89 2.76 -27.64
C GLY A 131 -31.19 3.83 -26.58
N SER A 132 -32.27 3.69 -25.81
CA SER A 132 -32.58 4.60 -24.70
C SER A 132 -31.64 4.35 -23.53
N ILE A 133 -31.10 5.42 -22.94
CA ILE A 133 -30.22 5.36 -21.77
C ILE A 133 -31.05 4.91 -20.55
N ILE A 134 -30.63 3.79 -19.96
CA ILE A 134 -31.16 3.29 -18.68
C ILE A 134 -30.39 3.96 -17.54
N ILE A 135 -29.07 3.96 -17.63
CA ILE A 135 -28.20 4.67 -16.70
C ILE A 135 -26.97 5.18 -17.42
N GLN A 136 -26.52 6.37 -17.04
CA GLN A 136 -25.23 6.93 -17.40
C GLN A 136 -24.59 7.48 -16.13
N THR A 137 -23.42 6.95 -15.77
CA THR A 137 -22.73 7.41 -14.56
C THR A 137 -22.33 8.87 -14.68
N THR A 138 -22.38 9.60 -13.57
CA THR A 138 -21.98 11.01 -13.48
C THR A 138 -20.50 11.22 -13.78
N GLY A 139 -19.67 10.19 -13.50
CA GLY A 139 -18.20 10.30 -13.62
C GLY A 139 -17.59 11.21 -12.54
N THR A 140 -18.34 11.48 -11.47
CA THR A 140 -17.99 12.32 -10.32
C THR A 140 -18.66 11.75 -9.07
N GLU A 141 -18.07 11.92 -7.89
CA GLU A 141 -18.76 11.57 -6.64
C GLU A 141 -19.86 12.56 -6.27
N GLN A 142 -20.66 12.15 -5.30
CA GLN A 142 -21.56 13.02 -4.58
C GLN A 142 -20.77 14.08 -3.80
N VAL A 143 -21.15 15.35 -3.97
CA VAL A 143 -20.59 16.48 -3.21
C VAL A 143 -21.40 16.67 -1.93
N TYR A 144 -20.74 16.55 -0.79
CA TYR A 144 -21.36 16.75 0.54
C TYR A 144 -21.20 18.17 1.06
N ASP A 145 -20.07 18.82 0.72
CA ASP A 145 -19.77 20.19 1.10
C ASP A 145 -19.35 20.99 -0.14
N THR A 146 -20.18 21.96 -0.52
CA THR A 146 -19.96 22.78 -1.71
C THR A 146 -18.88 23.84 -1.52
N THR A 147 -18.39 24.03 -0.29
CA THR A 147 -17.25 24.93 -0.01
C THR A 147 -15.90 24.25 -0.28
N GLN A 148 -15.88 22.92 -0.37
CA GLN A 148 -14.65 22.17 -0.63
C GLN A 148 -14.15 22.38 -2.06
N PRO A 149 -12.82 22.43 -2.25
CA PRO A 149 -12.23 22.56 -3.56
C PRO A 149 -12.56 21.34 -4.44
N LYS A 150 -12.73 21.60 -5.74
CA LYS A 150 -12.95 20.53 -6.73
C LYS A 150 -11.75 19.58 -6.76
N THR A 151 -12.03 18.29 -6.72
CA THR A 151 -11.03 17.22 -6.81
C THR A 151 -11.03 16.61 -8.22
N VAL A 152 -10.00 15.82 -8.53
CA VAL A 152 -9.91 15.10 -9.81
C VAL A 152 -11.09 14.13 -9.96
N ASN A 153 -11.70 14.01 -11.13
CA ASN A 153 -12.79 13.04 -11.36
C ASN A 153 -12.31 11.60 -11.09
N PRO A 154 -13.18 10.67 -10.63
CA PRO A 154 -12.83 9.27 -10.43
C PRO A 154 -12.37 8.58 -11.71
N PHE A 155 -11.24 7.89 -11.62
CA PHE A 155 -10.65 7.15 -12.71
C PHE A 155 -9.71 6.07 -12.17
N LEU A 156 -9.32 5.15 -13.05
CA LEU A 156 -8.23 4.21 -12.82
C LEU A 156 -7.01 4.70 -13.59
N ALA A 157 -5.97 5.13 -12.87
CA ALA A 157 -4.76 5.64 -13.49
C ALA A 157 -4.06 4.55 -14.33
N TYR A 158 -3.48 4.98 -15.45
CA TYR A 158 -2.79 4.17 -16.46
C TYR A 158 -3.67 3.25 -17.32
N THR A 159 -5.00 3.28 -17.16
CA THR A 159 -5.88 2.64 -18.15
C THR A 159 -5.96 3.52 -19.41
N PRO A 160 -6.05 2.92 -20.62
CA PRO A 160 -5.97 3.67 -21.87
C PRO A 160 -7.24 4.47 -22.12
N ASN A 161 -7.11 5.61 -22.80
CA ASN A 161 -8.23 6.28 -23.44
C ASN A 161 -8.87 5.34 -24.46
N GLY A 162 -10.19 5.23 -24.42
CA GLY A 162 -10.95 4.44 -25.38
C GLY A 162 -12.41 4.34 -25.01
N THR A 163 -13.21 4.02 -26.03
CA THR A 163 -14.62 3.67 -25.88
C THR A 163 -14.81 2.24 -26.35
N VAL A 164 -15.32 1.39 -25.46
CA VAL A 164 -15.66 0.01 -25.78
C VAL A 164 -17.10 -0.25 -25.38
N SER A 165 -17.77 -1.09 -26.15
CA SER A 165 -19.16 -1.42 -25.87
C SER A 165 -19.44 -2.86 -26.18
N SER A 166 -20.33 -3.48 -25.41
CA SER A 166 -20.66 -4.89 -25.55
C SER A 166 -22.11 -5.15 -25.13
N THR A 167 -22.71 -6.16 -25.73
CA THR A 167 -23.95 -6.76 -25.23
C THR A 167 -23.67 -7.86 -24.21
N LYS A 168 -22.41 -8.24 -24.03
CA LYS A 168 -21.97 -9.24 -23.05
C LYS A 168 -21.39 -8.56 -21.81
N LEU A 169 -21.98 -8.82 -20.66
CA LEU A 169 -21.48 -8.40 -19.35
C LEU A 169 -21.41 -9.62 -18.43
N TYR A 170 -20.26 -9.81 -17.79
CA TYR A 170 -20.08 -10.84 -16.76
C TYR A 170 -19.77 -10.20 -15.41
N TYR A 171 -20.33 -10.77 -14.35
CA TYR A 171 -19.92 -10.45 -12.99
C TYR A 171 -18.74 -11.34 -12.60
N GLY A 172 -17.58 -10.73 -12.37
CA GLY A 172 -16.32 -11.42 -12.09
C GLY A 172 -15.95 -11.51 -10.62
N ASN A 173 -16.91 -11.38 -9.69
CA ASN A 173 -16.65 -11.38 -8.25
C ASN A 173 -15.54 -10.37 -7.88
N TYR A 174 -14.51 -10.79 -7.14
CA TYR A 174 -13.35 -9.96 -6.79
C TYR A 174 -12.31 -9.91 -7.91
N GLY A 175 -12.57 -10.45 -9.10
CA GLY A 175 -11.65 -10.42 -10.23
C GLY A 175 -10.37 -11.22 -10.02
N ARG A 176 -10.36 -12.14 -9.05
CA ARG A 176 -9.20 -13.02 -8.81
C ARG A 176 -8.98 -13.93 -10.00
N LEU A 177 -7.78 -14.47 -10.14
CA LEU A 177 -7.49 -15.35 -11.26
C LEU A 177 -8.44 -16.55 -11.27
N GLU A 178 -8.72 -17.14 -10.11
CA GLU A 178 -9.68 -18.22 -9.94
C GLU A 178 -11.13 -17.81 -10.29
N ASP A 179 -11.51 -16.54 -10.07
CA ASP A 179 -12.86 -16.06 -10.40
C ASP A 179 -13.05 -16.00 -11.93
N ILE A 180 -12.09 -15.42 -12.64
CA ILE A 180 -12.15 -15.29 -14.10
C ILE A 180 -11.96 -16.66 -14.77
N GLN A 181 -11.09 -17.51 -14.22
CA GLN A 181 -10.96 -18.91 -14.64
C GLN A 181 -12.27 -19.68 -14.50
N TYR A 182 -12.98 -19.51 -13.38
CA TYR A 182 -14.27 -20.16 -13.17
C TYR A 182 -15.30 -19.74 -14.23
N LEU A 183 -15.39 -18.44 -14.55
CA LEU A 183 -16.26 -17.97 -15.64
C LEU A 183 -15.86 -18.59 -16.98
N ALA A 184 -14.57 -18.58 -17.30
CA ALA A 184 -14.02 -19.13 -18.53
C ALA A 184 -14.27 -20.65 -18.67
N SER A 185 -14.13 -21.42 -17.58
CA SER A 185 -14.40 -22.86 -17.59
C SER A 185 -15.90 -23.18 -17.64
N THR A 186 -16.73 -22.34 -17.03
CA THR A 186 -18.18 -22.60 -16.92
C THR A 186 -18.93 -22.21 -18.20
N PHE A 187 -18.55 -21.10 -18.83
CA PHE A 187 -19.24 -20.55 -20.01
C PHE A 187 -18.43 -20.70 -21.31
N GLY A 188 -17.17 -21.14 -21.22
CA GLY A 188 -16.22 -21.30 -22.32
C GLY A 188 -15.42 -20.02 -22.59
N ASN A 189 -14.11 -20.14 -22.86
CA ASN A 189 -13.22 -18.98 -23.09
C ASN A 189 -13.76 -17.99 -24.14
N ALA A 190 -14.37 -18.50 -25.21
CA ALA A 190 -14.93 -17.67 -26.28
C ALA A 190 -16.12 -16.80 -25.82
N SER A 191 -16.75 -17.12 -24.69
CA SER A 191 -17.86 -16.34 -24.14
C SER A 191 -17.38 -15.00 -23.59
N LEU A 192 -16.19 -14.97 -22.97
CA LEU A 192 -15.56 -13.77 -22.41
C LEU A 192 -14.91 -12.88 -23.48
N GLN A 193 -14.61 -13.44 -24.67
CA GLN A 193 -14.09 -12.65 -25.77
C GLN A 193 -15.08 -11.55 -26.18
N GLY A 194 -14.61 -10.30 -26.14
CA GLY A 194 -15.42 -9.13 -26.49
C GLY A 194 -16.43 -8.72 -25.41
N SER A 195 -16.37 -9.31 -24.20
CA SER A 195 -17.24 -8.89 -23.09
C SER A 195 -16.67 -7.72 -22.30
N ILE A 196 -17.53 -7.09 -21.51
CA ILE A 196 -17.12 -6.26 -20.38
C ILE A 196 -17.26 -7.10 -19.11
N ILE A 197 -16.36 -6.95 -18.15
CA ILE A 197 -16.45 -7.64 -16.85
C ILE A 197 -16.58 -6.59 -15.74
N ILE A 198 -17.62 -6.73 -14.92
CA ILE A 198 -17.82 -5.93 -13.70
C ILE A 198 -17.34 -6.72 -12.49
N MET A 199 -16.48 -6.11 -11.67
CA MET A 199 -15.81 -6.75 -10.53
C MET A 199 -15.86 -5.83 -9.31
N ARG A 200 -15.97 -6.43 -8.12
CA ARG A 200 -15.88 -5.70 -6.87
C ARG A 200 -14.42 -5.48 -6.44
N TYR A 201 -14.16 -4.34 -5.80
CA TYR A 201 -12.90 -4.09 -5.09
C TYR A 201 -12.69 -5.07 -3.93
N GLY A 202 -11.44 -5.21 -3.46
CA GLY A 202 -11.05 -6.10 -2.36
C GLY A 202 -10.29 -7.36 -2.81
N LYS A 203 -9.73 -8.09 -1.84
CA LYS A 203 -8.94 -9.34 -1.98
C LYS A 203 -7.60 -9.23 -2.72
N ILE A 204 -7.57 -8.64 -3.90
CA ILE A 204 -6.36 -8.47 -4.73
C ILE A 204 -6.24 -7.03 -5.23
N PHE A 205 -5.04 -6.66 -5.68
CA PHE A 205 -4.78 -5.36 -6.25
C PHE A 205 -5.63 -5.11 -7.51
N ARG A 206 -6.05 -3.86 -7.69
CA ARG A 206 -7.05 -3.48 -8.70
C ARG A 206 -6.56 -3.68 -10.14
N GLY A 207 -5.27 -3.48 -10.38
CA GLY A 207 -4.66 -3.73 -11.68
C GLY A 207 -4.76 -5.21 -12.08
N ASP A 208 -4.49 -6.13 -11.15
CA ASP A 208 -4.54 -7.57 -11.42
C ASP A 208 -5.94 -8.01 -11.87
N LYS A 209 -7.01 -7.45 -11.28
CA LYS A 209 -8.39 -7.70 -11.70
C LYS A 209 -8.59 -7.42 -13.19
N ILE A 210 -8.11 -6.26 -13.63
CA ILE A 210 -8.26 -5.80 -15.01
C ILE A 210 -7.37 -6.62 -15.94
N MET A 211 -6.16 -6.97 -15.51
CA MET A 211 -5.27 -7.86 -16.26
C MET A 211 -5.83 -9.26 -16.45
N HIS A 212 -6.45 -9.85 -15.42
CA HIS A 212 -7.11 -11.14 -15.54
C HIS A 212 -8.26 -11.06 -16.56
N ALA A 213 -9.12 -10.03 -16.44
CA ALA A 213 -10.20 -9.82 -17.42
C ALA A 213 -9.66 -9.67 -18.85
N GLN A 214 -8.62 -8.85 -19.03
CA GLN A 214 -7.94 -8.64 -20.31
C GLN A 214 -7.34 -9.93 -20.87
N TYR A 215 -6.68 -10.73 -20.02
CA TYR A 215 -6.06 -12.00 -20.42
C TYR A 215 -7.09 -12.99 -20.99
N TYR A 216 -8.30 -12.99 -20.45
CA TYR A 216 -9.42 -13.81 -20.93
C TYR A 216 -10.27 -13.15 -22.03
N GLY A 217 -9.78 -12.08 -22.65
CA GLY A 217 -10.38 -11.50 -23.86
C GLY A 217 -11.49 -10.48 -23.62
N ALA A 218 -11.69 -10.02 -22.38
CA ALA A 218 -12.55 -8.89 -22.10
C ALA A 218 -11.98 -7.63 -22.77
N VAL A 219 -12.86 -6.77 -23.27
CA VAL A 219 -12.50 -5.52 -23.95
C VAL A 219 -12.65 -4.30 -23.06
N GLY A 220 -13.28 -4.44 -21.88
CA GLY A 220 -13.38 -3.39 -20.88
C GLY A 220 -13.68 -3.96 -19.49
N ALA A 221 -13.42 -3.15 -18.46
CA ALA A 221 -13.68 -3.53 -17.08
C ALA A 221 -14.38 -2.42 -16.30
N ILE A 222 -15.21 -2.82 -15.34
CA ILE A 222 -15.89 -1.91 -14.41
C ILE A 222 -15.56 -2.36 -12.99
N LEU A 223 -15.08 -1.45 -12.15
CA LEU A 223 -14.83 -1.73 -10.73
C LEU A 223 -15.83 -1.00 -9.85
N TYR A 224 -16.29 -1.62 -8.76
CA TYR A 224 -17.15 -0.96 -7.78
C TYR A 224 -16.89 -1.48 -6.35
N ASN A 225 -17.25 -0.70 -5.34
CA ASN A 225 -17.11 -1.07 -3.94
C ASN A 225 -18.41 -1.71 -3.43
N ASP A 226 -18.49 -3.03 -3.37
CA ASP A 226 -19.71 -3.70 -2.92
C ASP A 226 -20.00 -3.42 -1.43
N PRO A 227 -21.26 -3.14 -1.05
CA PRO A 227 -21.62 -2.90 0.35
C PRO A 227 -21.24 -4.03 1.31
N VAL A 228 -21.08 -5.27 0.84
CA VAL A 228 -20.67 -6.39 1.71
C VAL A 228 -19.33 -6.13 2.40
N ASP A 229 -18.43 -5.38 1.75
CA ASP A 229 -17.11 -5.04 2.29
C ASP A 229 -17.05 -3.57 2.77
N TYR A 230 -17.77 -2.66 2.10
CA TYR A 230 -17.59 -1.21 2.28
C TYR A 230 -18.76 -0.49 2.98
N ALA A 231 -19.89 -1.15 3.17
CA ALA A 231 -21.02 -0.69 3.96
C ALA A 231 -21.77 -1.85 4.64
N PRO A 232 -21.07 -2.69 5.45
CA PRO A 232 -21.60 -3.96 5.95
C PRO A 232 -22.78 -3.81 6.93
N TYR A 233 -23.01 -2.60 7.45
CA TYR A 233 -24.11 -2.32 8.39
C TYR A 233 -25.34 -1.70 7.73
N GLY A 234 -25.33 -1.54 6.39
CA GLY A 234 -26.46 -1.05 5.61
C GLY A 234 -26.08 0.10 4.69
N THR A 235 -26.94 0.34 3.69
CA THR A 235 -26.74 1.34 2.65
C THR A 235 -27.70 2.53 2.74
N SER A 236 -28.49 2.63 3.82
CA SER A 236 -29.38 3.76 4.05
C SER A 236 -28.58 4.99 4.49
N ALA A 237 -29.12 6.19 4.29
CA ALA A 237 -28.41 7.46 4.54
C ALA A 237 -27.89 7.62 5.98
N ASP A 238 -28.56 7.01 6.96
CA ASP A 238 -28.17 6.99 8.38
C ASP A 238 -27.04 6.00 8.71
N GLN A 239 -26.71 5.10 7.77
CA GLN A 239 -25.67 4.09 7.92
C GLN A 239 -24.38 4.42 7.16
N VAL A 240 -24.37 5.46 6.32
CA VAL A 240 -23.23 5.82 5.47
C VAL A 240 -22.79 7.27 5.68
N TYR A 241 -21.73 7.69 5.02
CA TYR A 241 -21.28 9.09 5.03
C TYR A 241 -22.37 10.03 4.49
N ASP A 242 -22.68 11.14 5.16
CA ASP A 242 -21.89 11.81 6.22
C ASP A 242 -22.30 11.51 7.67
N GLN A 243 -23.30 10.63 7.90
CA GLN A 243 -23.79 10.31 9.25
C GLN A 243 -22.94 9.25 9.97
N LYS A 244 -22.34 8.36 9.18
CA LYS A 244 -21.41 7.32 9.62
C LYS A 244 -20.19 7.32 8.70
N TRP A 245 -19.26 6.41 8.96
CA TRP A 245 -17.97 6.33 8.27
C TRP A 245 -17.95 5.27 7.15
N TYR A 246 -19.09 4.63 6.85
CA TYR A 246 -19.21 3.68 5.75
C TYR A 246 -19.42 4.37 4.40
N MET A 247 -19.03 3.68 3.34
CA MET A 247 -19.05 4.23 2.00
C MET A 247 -20.50 4.50 1.54
N PRO A 248 -20.80 5.69 1.00
CA PRO A 248 -22.11 6.02 0.44
C PRO A 248 -22.29 5.48 -1.00
N PRO A 249 -23.53 5.45 -1.54
CA PRO A 249 -23.80 4.83 -2.86
C PRO A 249 -23.09 5.48 -4.04
N GLY A 250 -22.79 6.78 -3.92
CA GLY A 250 -22.00 7.54 -4.89
C GLY A 250 -20.49 7.59 -4.60
N GLY A 251 -20.00 6.84 -3.59
CA GLY A 251 -18.58 6.75 -3.27
C GLY A 251 -17.82 5.93 -4.32
N ILE A 252 -16.72 6.48 -4.85
CA ILE A 252 -15.95 5.87 -5.93
C ILE A 252 -14.47 5.81 -5.55
N GLN A 253 -13.91 4.60 -5.47
CA GLN A 253 -12.50 4.39 -5.22
C GLN A 253 -11.65 4.59 -6.49
N ARG A 254 -10.71 5.53 -6.44
CA ARG A 254 -9.64 5.75 -7.44
C ARG A 254 -8.48 4.76 -7.21
N GLY A 255 -7.50 4.80 -8.11
CA GLY A 255 -6.24 4.10 -7.89
C GLY A 255 -5.45 3.88 -9.17
N ALA A 256 -4.14 3.67 -9.03
CA ALA A 256 -3.31 3.15 -10.10
C ALA A 256 -3.66 1.69 -10.43
N ALA A 257 -3.63 1.36 -11.73
CA ALA A 257 -4.02 0.05 -12.24
C ALA A 257 -2.91 -0.69 -13.01
N TYR A 258 -1.72 -0.10 -13.20
CA TYR A 258 -0.61 -0.83 -13.81
C TYR A 258 0.05 -1.78 -12.81
N ILE A 259 0.79 -2.77 -13.31
CA ILE A 259 1.22 -3.97 -12.56
C ILE A 259 2.71 -3.92 -12.21
N LEU A 260 3.19 -2.82 -11.66
CA LEU A 260 4.55 -2.66 -11.12
C LEU A 260 4.55 -1.52 -10.08
N ASN A 261 5.72 -1.28 -9.46
CA ASN A 261 6.00 -0.11 -8.63
C ASN A 261 7.18 0.69 -9.23
N GLY A 262 7.23 2.00 -9.00
CA GLY A 262 8.18 2.93 -9.62
C GLY A 262 7.67 3.56 -10.92
N ASP A 263 8.44 4.43 -11.56
CA ASP A 263 8.05 4.97 -12.88
C ASP A 263 7.91 3.83 -13.91
N PRO A 264 6.75 3.68 -14.58
CA PRO A 264 6.58 2.70 -15.65
C PRO A 264 7.62 2.81 -16.77
N LEU A 265 8.20 4.00 -17.01
CA LEU A 265 9.12 4.24 -18.12
C LEU A 265 10.59 3.96 -17.80
N THR A 266 10.99 3.96 -16.53
CA THR A 266 12.37 3.74 -16.11
C THR A 266 12.45 2.61 -15.08
N PRO A 267 11.99 1.40 -15.43
CA PRO A 267 12.10 0.28 -14.50
C PRO A 267 13.56 0.14 -14.05
N ILE A 268 13.76 -0.05 -12.74
CA ILE A 268 15.05 -0.23 -12.05
C ILE A 268 16.04 0.96 -12.09
N TYR A 269 15.70 2.08 -12.73
CA TYR A 269 16.56 3.27 -12.82
C TYR A 269 15.78 4.53 -12.41
N PRO A 270 16.43 5.49 -11.74
CA PRO A 270 15.73 6.70 -11.33
C PRO A 270 15.37 7.58 -12.53
N SER A 271 14.20 8.19 -12.46
CA SER A 271 13.59 9.03 -13.48
C SER A 271 14.21 10.43 -13.56
N THR A 272 15.54 10.51 -13.68
CA THR A 272 16.26 11.77 -13.86
C THR A 272 15.99 12.38 -15.24
N ASP A 273 16.33 13.66 -15.41
CA ASP A 273 16.09 14.42 -16.64
C ASP A 273 16.79 13.78 -17.87
N TYR A 274 17.91 13.08 -17.67
CA TYR A 274 18.70 12.43 -18.73
C TYR A 274 18.51 10.91 -18.83
N MET A 275 17.64 10.32 -18.01
CA MET A 275 17.44 8.86 -18.00
C MET A 275 16.80 8.36 -19.30
N TYR A 276 17.26 7.21 -19.80
CA TYR A 276 16.60 6.51 -20.90
C TYR A 276 15.22 6.03 -20.47
N ARG A 277 14.21 6.25 -21.33
CA ARG A 277 12.82 5.86 -21.07
C ARG A 277 12.39 4.80 -22.08
N VAL A 278 11.86 3.69 -21.56
CA VAL A 278 11.28 2.63 -22.37
C VAL A 278 10.03 3.18 -23.07
N LYS A 279 9.80 2.80 -24.32
CA LYS A 279 8.58 3.20 -25.03
C LYS A 279 7.36 2.49 -24.43
N GLU A 280 6.26 3.23 -24.23
CA GLU A 280 5.01 2.71 -23.65
C GLU A 280 4.47 1.47 -24.38
N GLU A 281 4.59 1.41 -25.71
CA GLU A 281 4.14 0.28 -26.55
C GLU A 281 4.80 -1.06 -26.17
N ASN A 282 5.99 -1.00 -25.57
CA ASN A 282 6.75 -2.18 -25.15
C ASN A 282 6.42 -2.62 -23.71
N LEU A 283 5.62 -1.85 -22.97
CA LEU A 283 5.31 -2.12 -21.57
C LEU A 283 4.18 -3.12 -21.45
N LYS A 284 4.53 -4.36 -21.05
CA LYS A 284 3.56 -5.46 -20.89
C LYS A 284 2.70 -5.34 -19.62
N TYR A 285 3.15 -4.55 -18.66
CA TYR A 285 2.51 -4.31 -17.36
C TYR A 285 1.53 -3.13 -17.36
N LEU A 286 1.39 -2.41 -18.48
CA LEU A 286 0.33 -1.43 -18.65
C LEU A 286 -0.97 -2.11 -19.07
N ILE A 287 -2.08 -1.63 -18.50
CA ILE A 287 -3.43 -2.03 -18.90
C ILE A 287 -3.71 -1.57 -20.34
N LYS A 288 -4.34 -2.43 -21.14
CA LYS A 288 -4.63 -2.20 -22.56
C LYS A 288 -6.11 -2.12 -22.90
N ILE A 289 -6.99 -2.28 -21.90
CA ILE A 289 -8.44 -2.15 -22.05
C ILE A 289 -8.99 -0.98 -21.22
N PRO A 290 -9.97 -0.22 -21.73
CA PRO A 290 -10.64 0.81 -20.93
C PRO A 290 -11.24 0.22 -19.65
N ALA A 291 -11.00 0.88 -18.53
CA ALA A 291 -11.59 0.51 -17.26
C ALA A 291 -11.94 1.73 -16.41
N GLN A 292 -13.09 1.66 -15.74
CA GLN A 292 -13.65 2.77 -14.96
C GLN A 292 -14.21 2.26 -13.62
N PRO A 293 -13.88 2.94 -12.49
CA PRO A 293 -14.56 2.68 -11.24
C PRO A 293 -15.89 3.45 -11.18
N ILE A 294 -16.90 2.86 -10.55
CA ILE A 294 -18.24 3.43 -10.39
C ILE A 294 -18.74 3.28 -8.95
N GLY A 295 -19.76 4.05 -8.59
CA GLY A 295 -20.42 3.93 -7.29
C GLY A 295 -21.24 2.64 -7.23
N TYR A 296 -21.45 2.11 -6.04
CA TYR A 296 -22.24 0.89 -5.91
C TYR A 296 -23.73 1.13 -6.19
N GLY A 297 -24.22 2.37 -6.08
CA GLY A 297 -25.55 2.75 -6.54
C GLY A 297 -25.72 2.58 -8.07
N ASP A 298 -24.70 2.94 -8.85
CA ASP A 298 -24.68 2.70 -10.29
C ASP A 298 -24.56 1.21 -10.61
N ALA A 299 -23.68 0.50 -9.87
CA ALA A 299 -23.50 -0.94 -10.02
C ALA A 299 -24.80 -1.71 -9.74
N GLN A 300 -25.61 -1.26 -8.78
CA GLN A 300 -26.92 -1.83 -8.46
C GLN A 300 -27.83 -1.89 -9.70
N VAL A 301 -27.91 -0.79 -10.45
CA VAL A 301 -28.74 -0.71 -11.67
C VAL A 301 -28.16 -1.58 -12.78
N ILE A 302 -26.84 -1.56 -12.97
CA ILE A 302 -26.17 -2.35 -14.01
C ILE A 302 -26.34 -3.86 -13.76
N LEU A 303 -26.16 -4.32 -12.51
CA LEU A 303 -26.21 -5.73 -12.16
C LEU A 303 -27.62 -6.34 -12.28
N GLN A 304 -28.69 -5.53 -12.20
CA GLN A 304 -30.06 -5.98 -12.48
C GLN A 304 -30.29 -6.42 -13.94
N TYR A 305 -29.40 -6.05 -14.86
CA TYR A 305 -29.48 -6.45 -16.27
C TYR A 305 -28.71 -7.73 -16.60
N LEU A 306 -27.96 -8.28 -15.64
CA LEU A 306 -27.33 -9.58 -15.81
C LEU A 306 -28.38 -10.69 -15.89
N GLN A 307 -28.14 -11.64 -16.79
CA GLN A 307 -28.93 -12.86 -16.95
C GLN A 307 -28.12 -14.08 -16.52
N GLY A 308 -28.69 -15.27 -16.75
CA GLY A 308 -28.04 -16.54 -16.45
C GLY A 308 -28.24 -17.02 -15.01
N ASN A 309 -27.48 -18.04 -14.65
CA ASN A 309 -27.56 -18.69 -13.34
C ASN A 309 -27.21 -17.72 -12.21
N ASN A 310 -27.85 -17.91 -11.05
CA ASN A 310 -27.47 -17.24 -9.83
C ASN A 310 -26.02 -17.61 -9.48
N VAL A 311 -25.29 -16.66 -8.92
CA VAL A 311 -23.96 -16.92 -8.40
C VAL A 311 -24.00 -17.82 -7.16
N THR A 312 -22.89 -18.46 -6.83
CA THR A 312 -22.74 -19.20 -5.56
C THR A 312 -22.77 -18.24 -4.36
N THR A 313 -23.03 -18.80 -3.17
CA THR A 313 -23.20 -18.00 -1.95
C THR A 313 -22.01 -17.09 -1.64
N ASP A 314 -20.79 -17.54 -1.91
CA ASP A 314 -19.55 -16.80 -1.70
C ASP A 314 -19.33 -15.64 -2.69
N TRP A 315 -20.04 -15.64 -3.82
CA TRP A 315 -20.01 -14.58 -4.82
C TRP A 315 -21.08 -13.50 -4.60
N ASN A 316 -22.05 -13.74 -3.72
CA ASN A 316 -23.04 -12.73 -3.36
C ASN A 316 -22.36 -11.52 -2.71
N GLY A 317 -22.88 -10.33 -3.04
CA GLY A 317 -22.61 -9.11 -2.30
C GLY A 317 -23.83 -8.68 -1.50
N ALA A 318 -23.88 -7.40 -1.13
CA ALA A 318 -24.95 -6.84 -0.31
C ALA A 318 -25.65 -5.63 -0.98
N LEU A 319 -25.65 -5.58 -2.32
CA LEU A 319 -26.42 -4.57 -3.05
C LEU A 319 -27.93 -4.76 -2.81
N PRO A 320 -28.66 -3.69 -2.48
CA PRO A 320 -30.09 -3.78 -2.20
C PRO A 320 -30.87 -4.11 -3.48
N ASN A 321 -31.86 -5.02 -3.37
CA ASN A 321 -32.74 -5.40 -4.48
C ASN A 321 -32.01 -5.90 -5.73
N VAL A 322 -30.87 -6.59 -5.56
CA VAL A 322 -30.10 -7.21 -6.65
C VAL A 322 -29.97 -8.70 -6.39
N VAL A 323 -30.30 -9.52 -7.39
CA VAL A 323 -29.93 -10.93 -7.43
C VAL A 323 -28.66 -11.05 -8.27
N TYR A 324 -27.55 -11.43 -7.65
CA TYR A 324 -26.28 -11.58 -8.34
C TYR A 324 -26.34 -12.79 -9.29
N ARG A 325 -26.00 -12.56 -10.55
CA ARG A 325 -25.96 -13.57 -11.61
C ARG A 325 -24.61 -13.51 -12.30
N TYR A 326 -24.14 -14.63 -12.86
CA TYR A 326 -22.85 -14.66 -13.55
C TYR A 326 -22.81 -13.78 -14.81
N GLY A 327 -23.96 -13.58 -15.46
CA GLY A 327 -24.07 -12.76 -16.65
C GLY A 327 -23.99 -13.57 -17.95
N GLY A 328 -23.58 -12.90 -19.02
CA GLY A 328 -23.70 -13.35 -20.39
C GLY A 328 -24.22 -12.21 -21.27
N ILE A 329 -25.09 -12.53 -22.22
CA ILE A 329 -25.82 -11.50 -22.97
C ILE A 329 -26.77 -10.78 -22.01
N LEU A 330 -26.75 -9.44 -22.01
CA LEU A 330 -27.62 -8.62 -21.18
C LEU A 330 -29.10 -8.80 -21.59
N ARG A 331 -30.00 -8.67 -20.61
CA ARG A 331 -31.44 -8.71 -20.87
C ARG A 331 -31.89 -7.58 -21.79
N ASP A 332 -33.06 -7.74 -22.40
CA ASP A 332 -33.75 -6.71 -23.19
C ASP A 332 -32.90 -6.12 -24.33
N SER A 333 -31.98 -6.95 -24.87
CA SER A 333 -30.98 -6.55 -25.87
C SER A 333 -30.17 -5.31 -25.44
N ALA A 334 -29.96 -5.15 -24.14
CA ALA A 334 -29.22 -4.02 -23.59
C ALA A 334 -27.74 -4.08 -23.98
N LYS A 335 -27.11 -2.91 -23.94
CA LYS A 335 -25.72 -2.70 -24.30
C LYS A 335 -25.05 -1.83 -23.25
N ILE A 336 -23.87 -2.25 -22.80
CA ILE A 336 -23.04 -1.53 -21.85
C ILE A 336 -21.85 -0.92 -22.59
N GLU A 337 -21.56 0.35 -22.32
CA GLU A 337 -20.43 1.10 -22.86
C GLU A 337 -19.54 1.58 -21.70
N VAL A 338 -18.24 1.41 -21.84
CA VAL A 338 -17.22 2.00 -20.97
C VAL A 338 -16.40 2.97 -21.81
N ARG A 339 -16.42 4.24 -21.40
CA ARG A 339 -15.76 5.34 -22.09
C ARG A 339 -14.80 6.04 -21.15
N THR A 340 -13.53 6.09 -21.54
CA THR A 340 -12.46 6.66 -20.74
C THR A 340 -11.63 7.64 -21.56
N TYR A 341 -11.23 8.74 -20.93
CA TYR A 341 -10.43 9.82 -21.49
C TYR A 341 -9.19 10.08 -20.63
N ASN A 342 -8.57 9.01 -20.14
CA ASN A 342 -7.34 9.10 -19.35
C ASN A 342 -6.16 9.44 -20.27
N ARG A 343 -5.36 10.42 -19.86
CA ARG A 343 -4.11 10.81 -20.54
C ARG A 343 -2.94 10.49 -19.64
N LYS A 344 -1.87 9.98 -20.24
CA LYS A 344 -0.58 9.83 -19.58
C LYS A 344 0.31 11.00 -19.96
N GLU A 345 0.99 11.56 -18.99
CA GLU A 345 1.88 12.70 -19.19
C GLU A 345 3.06 12.63 -18.23
N ARG A 346 4.23 13.08 -18.70
CA ARG A 346 5.40 13.18 -17.83
C ARG A 346 5.28 14.42 -16.95
N LYS A 347 5.49 14.23 -15.66
CA LYS A 347 5.42 15.28 -14.64
C LYS A 347 6.59 15.17 -13.69
N ASP A 348 6.94 16.31 -13.12
CA ASP A 348 7.90 16.34 -12.04
C ASP A 348 7.18 16.00 -10.74
N THR A 349 7.73 15.04 -10.01
CA THR A 349 7.37 14.72 -8.62
C THR A 349 8.55 15.02 -7.71
N TYR A 350 8.27 15.37 -6.46
CA TYR A 350 9.28 15.82 -5.50
C TYR A 350 9.15 15.04 -4.20
N ASN A 351 10.27 14.46 -3.78
CA ASN A 351 10.42 13.99 -2.41
C ASN A 351 11.00 15.13 -1.56
N VAL A 352 10.70 15.13 -0.27
CA VAL A 352 11.40 15.97 0.72
C VAL A 352 12.13 15.05 1.67
N ILE A 353 13.44 15.25 1.84
CA ILE A 353 14.30 14.43 2.71
C ILE A 353 14.95 15.35 3.75
N GLY A 354 14.57 15.18 5.01
CA GLY A 354 15.13 15.89 6.15
C GLY A 354 16.05 15.01 6.98
N ILE A 355 17.23 15.48 7.34
CA ILE A 355 18.21 14.72 8.13
C ILE A 355 18.57 15.47 9.41
N MET A 356 18.49 14.76 10.54
CA MET A 356 19.16 15.13 11.79
C MET A 356 20.40 14.25 11.96
N LYS A 357 21.58 14.88 11.96
CA LYS A 357 22.84 14.15 11.99
C LYS A 357 23.08 13.50 13.37
N GLY A 358 23.43 12.22 13.36
CA GLY A 358 23.84 11.49 14.55
C GLY A 358 25.20 11.95 15.07
N GLU A 359 25.42 11.80 16.37
CA GLU A 359 26.68 12.20 17.01
C GLU A 359 27.78 11.14 16.90
N ILE A 360 27.43 9.86 17.06
CA ILE A 360 28.41 8.76 17.16
C ILE A 360 28.52 7.97 15.84
N GLU A 361 27.38 7.66 15.23
CA GLU A 361 27.27 6.90 13.98
C GLU A 361 26.49 7.75 12.94
N PRO A 362 27.02 8.90 12.49
CA PRO A 362 26.32 9.80 11.58
C PRO A 362 26.03 9.19 10.19
N ASP A 363 26.73 8.12 9.83
CA ASP A 363 26.57 7.38 8.58
C ASP A 363 25.61 6.18 8.71
N ARG A 364 24.90 6.04 9.85
CA ARG A 364 23.81 5.08 10.03
C ARG A 364 22.49 5.81 10.15
N TYR A 365 21.46 5.32 9.45
CA TYR A 365 20.17 5.99 9.33
C TYR A 365 19.04 5.14 9.92
N ILE A 366 18.21 5.78 10.74
CA ILE A 366 16.84 5.34 11.01
C ILE A 366 15.94 6.21 10.15
N VAL A 367 15.24 5.59 9.21
CA VAL A 367 14.42 6.29 8.23
C VAL A 367 12.96 6.24 8.65
N PHE A 368 12.28 7.37 8.60
CA PHE A 368 10.83 7.52 8.81
C PHE A 368 10.23 8.05 7.53
N GLY A 369 9.20 7.40 7.00
CA GLY A 369 8.61 7.76 5.71
C GLY A 369 7.10 7.74 5.73
N ASN A 370 6.53 8.61 4.91
CA ASN A 370 5.12 8.73 4.62
C ASN A 370 4.98 9.45 3.27
N HIS A 371 4.06 9.02 2.41
CA HIS A 371 3.76 9.78 1.19
C HIS A 371 2.89 10.99 1.48
N ARG A 372 2.84 11.92 0.54
CA ARG A 372 2.14 13.19 0.69
C ARG A 372 1.07 13.39 -0.37
N ASP A 373 1.24 12.82 -1.56
CA ASP A 373 0.22 12.93 -2.59
C ASP A 373 -1.03 12.12 -2.24
N ALA A 374 -2.19 12.63 -2.63
CA ALA A 374 -3.46 11.92 -2.43
C ALA A 374 -4.35 12.05 -3.67
N TRP A 375 -5.24 11.08 -3.87
CA TRP A 375 -6.25 11.17 -4.92
C TRP A 375 -7.18 12.38 -4.81
N THR A 376 -7.49 12.82 -3.58
CA THR A 376 -8.41 13.94 -3.29
C THR A 376 -7.83 14.86 -2.21
N LEU A 377 -8.50 15.02 -1.07
CA LEU A 377 -8.02 15.76 0.11
C LEU A 377 -7.15 14.89 1.04
N GLY A 378 -7.23 13.57 0.89
CA GLY A 378 -6.33 12.63 1.56
C GLY A 378 -6.27 12.69 3.08
N ALA A 379 -7.39 12.87 3.77
CA ALA A 379 -7.39 13.05 5.24
C ALA A 379 -6.91 11.82 6.02
N LEU A 380 -7.31 10.62 5.58
CA LEU A 380 -6.77 9.37 6.10
C LEU A 380 -5.46 9.06 5.39
N ASP A 381 -5.59 8.76 4.09
CA ASP A 381 -4.53 8.39 3.16
C ASP A 381 -4.09 9.62 2.35
N PRO A 382 -2.89 10.20 2.58
CA PRO A 382 -1.90 9.88 3.62
C PRO A 382 -1.76 10.93 4.72
N SER A 383 -2.57 12.00 4.70
CA SER A 383 -2.31 13.20 5.51
C SER A 383 -2.35 12.93 7.00
N SER A 384 -3.01 11.87 7.46
CA SER A 384 -2.96 11.45 8.86
C SER A 384 -1.56 11.03 9.28
N GLY A 385 -0.85 10.26 8.45
CA GLY A 385 0.56 9.92 8.66
C GLY A 385 1.48 11.13 8.50
N THR A 386 1.21 12.00 7.51
CA THR A 386 2.02 13.22 7.31
C THR A 386 1.89 14.16 8.52
N ALA A 387 0.70 14.28 9.10
CA ALA A 387 0.46 15.10 10.29
C ALA A 387 1.23 14.59 11.51
N ILE A 388 1.29 13.26 11.70
CA ILE A 388 2.10 12.60 12.74
C ILE A 388 3.60 12.83 12.48
N LEU A 389 4.04 12.67 11.23
CA LEU A 389 5.43 12.89 10.83
C LEU A 389 5.89 14.32 11.14
N LEU A 390 5.07 15.33 10.80
CA LEU A 390 5.36 16.74 11.07
C LEU A 390 5.44 17.05 12.58
N GLU A 391 4.54 16.48 13.40
CA GLU A 391 4.60 16.68 14.84
C GLU A 391 5.83 15.99 15.46
N MET A 392 6.19 14.80 14.95
CA MET A 392 7.40 14.10 15.35
C MET A 392 8.67 14.90 15.00
N THR A 393 8.76 15.47 13.79
CA THR A 393 9.93 16.30 13.42
C THR A 393 10.02 17.57 14.25
N ARG A 394 8.89 18.22 14.56
CA ARG A 394 8.84 19.40 15.44
C ARG A 394 9.37 19.07 16.84
N ALA A 395 8.81 18.03 17.47
CA ALA A 395 9.19 17.58 18.80
C ALA A 395 10.68 17.22 18.91
N ILE A 396 11.17 16.36 18.01
CA ILE A 396 12.59 15.95 18.00
C ILE A 396 13.48 17.14 17.62
N GLY A 397 13.03 18.02 16.73
CA GLY A 397 13.74 19.24 16.32
C GLY A 397 13.95 20.21 17.48
N GLU A 398 12.94 20.42 18.33
CA GLU A 398 13.07 21.20 19.56
C GLU A 398 14.08 20.59 20.52
N MET A 399 14.01 19.28 20.76
CA MET A 399 15.01 18.58 21.58
C MET A 399 16.41 18.75 20.98
N TYR A 400 16.54 18.63 19.65
CA TYR A 400 17.80 18.77 18.95
C TYR A 400 18.36 20.20 19.10
N LYS A 401 17.55 21.24 18.99
CA LYS A 401 17.98 22.62 19.27
C LYS A 401 18.42 22.80 20.73
N ASN A 402 17.81 22.06 21.66
CA ASN A 402 18.13 22.07 23.09
C ASN A 402 19.26 21.10 23.49
N GLY A 403 20.05 20.62 22.54
CA GLY A 403 21.28 19.87 22.79
C GLY A 403 21.13 18.34 22.77
N PHE A 404 19.93 17.80 22.60
CA PHE A 404 19.78 16.36 22.35
C PHE A 404 20.45 15.99 21.03
N ARG A 405 21.27 14.93 21.03
CA ARG A 405 21.83 14.36 19.81
C ARG A 405 21.51 12.87 19.74
N PRO A 406 20.93 12.38 18.65
CA PRO A 406 20.73 10.95 18.48
C PRO A 406 22.08 10.29 18.20
N ARG A 407 22.24 9.04 18.63
CA ARG A 407 23.46 8.26 18.36
C ARG A 407 23.70 8.10 16.84
N ARG A 408 22.62 7.76 16.12
CA ARG A 408 22.56 7.57 14.67
C ARG A 408 21.79 8.71 14.03
N SER A 409 21.99 8.93 12.74
CA SER A 409 21.23 9.93 12.01
C SER A 409 19.76 9.52 11.88
N LEU A 410 18.85 10.47 12.06
CA LEU A 410 17.43 10.31 11.78
C LEU A 410 17.15 10.93 10.41
N MET A 411 16.51 10.16 9.53
CA MET A 411 16.13 10.60 8.19
C MET A 411 14.61 10.57 8.09
N PHE A 412 14.00 11.70 7.74
CA PHE A 412 12.56 11.85 7.56
C PHE A 412 12.28 12.08 6.08
N CYS A 413 11.31 11.35 5.54
CA CYS A 413 11.02 11.33 4.13
C CYS A 413 9.54 11.60 3.88
N SER A 414 9.25 12.61 3.06
CA SER A 414 7.93 12.85 2.50
C SER A 414 7.98 12.47 1.03
N TRP A 415 7.36 11.34 0.70
CA TRP A 415 7.38 10.76 -0.64
C TRP A 415 6.31 11.40 -1.53
N GLY A 416 6.62 11.59 -2.82
CA GLY A 416 5.64 12.03 -3.81
C GLY A 416 5.30 10.92 -4.80
N ALA A 417 4.10 10.98 -5.37
CA ALA A 417 3.59 10.02 -6.35
C ALA A 417 3.49 8.56 -5.85
N GLU A 418 3.18 8.34 -4.57
CA GLU A 418 2.90 6.99 -4.06
C GLU A 418 1.64 6.41 -4.68
N GLU A 419 0.58 7.23 -4.82
CA GLU A 419 -0.73 6.77 -5.30
C GLU A 419 -0.65 6.25 -6.76
N TYR A 420 0.41 6.67 -7.45
CA TYR A 420 0.76 6.31 -8.81
C TYR A 420 1.69 5.09 -8.91
N GLY A 421 1.82 4.31 -7.83
CA GLY A 421 2.59 3.07 -7.74
C GLY A 421 3.92 3.25 -7.02
N ILE A 422 3.91 3.87 -5.84
CA ILE A 422 5.03 3.97 -4.91
C ILE A 422 6.24 4.66 -5.57
N VAL A 423 5.97 5.64 -6.45
CA VAL A 423 6.98 6.15 -7.37
C VAL A 423 8.10 6.84 -6.59
N GLY A 424 7.80 7.85 -5.77
CA GLY A 424 8.82 8.66 -5.11
C GLY A 424 9.82 7.86 -4.28
N SER A 425 9.37 6.93 -3.45
CA SER A 425 10.27 6.11 -2.63
C SER A 425 11.04 5.07 -3.45
N VAL A 426 10.43 4.47 -4.47
CA VAL A 426 11.11 3.54 -5.39
C VAL A 426 12.20 4.27 -6.18
N GLU A 427 11.88 5.43 -6.76
CA GLU A 427 12.86 6.24 -7.47
C GLU A 427 14.02 6.62 -6.55
N TYR A 428 13.73 6.99 -5.29
CA TYR A 428 14.75 7.34 -4.30
C TYR A 428 15.71 6.21 -3.99
N VAL A 429 15.22 4.99 -3.71
CA VAL A 429 16.12 3.85 -3.46
C VAL A 429 16.86 3.40 -4.72
N GLN A 430 16.35 3.74 -5.90
CA GLN A 430 17.01 3.50 -7.17
C GLN A 430 18.03 4.59 -7.55
N VAL A 431 18.08 5.77 -6.93
CA VAL A 431 19.03 6.82 -7.35
C VAL A 431 20.48 6.36 -7.17
N PRO A 432 21.31 6.14 -8.22
CA PRO A 432 22.74 5.96 -8.00
C PRO A 432 23.26 7.25 -7.34
N ALA A 433 23.90 7.15 -6.17
CA ALA A 433 24.50 8.30 -5.51
C ALA A 433 25.52 8.96 -6.45
N LEU A 434 25.11 10.01 -7.15
CA LEU A 434 26.00 11.07 -7.56
C LEU A 434 26.37 11.83 -6.30
N TRP A 435 27.36 11.34 -5.57
CA TRP A 435 27.88 12.04 -4.40
C TRP A 435 28.65 13.26 -4.91
N ILE A 436 28.12 14.46 -4.69
CA ILE A 436 28.89 15.70 -4.83
C ILE A 436 29.79 15.80 -3.61
N VAL A 437 31.03 15.33 -3.75
CA VAL A 437 32.13 15.73 -2.87
C VAL A 437 32.85 16.87 -3.59
N ASN A 438 32.96 18.02 -2.95
CA ASN A 438 33.73 19.15 -3.47
C ASN A 438 33.35 19.57 -4.92
N ASN A 439 32.05 19.71 -5.21
CA ASN A 439 31.55 20.14 -6.54
C ASN A 439 32.03 19.29 -7.73
N THR A 440 32.49 18.05 -7.50
CA THR A 440 32.94 17.15 -8.58
C THR A 440 31.95 16.00 -8.72
N LEU A 441 31.33 15.92 -9.89
CA LEU A 441 30.37 14.86 -10.23
C LEU A 441 31.14 13.56 -10.51
N ASN A 442 31.11 12.61 -9.58
CA ASN A 442 31.68 11.27 -9.83
C ASN A 442 30.63 10.43 -10.58
N LYS A 443 30.81 10.25 -11.90
CA LYS A 443 29.83 9.61 -12.80
C LYS A 443 29.82 8.08 -12.75
N ASP A 444 30.74 7.46 -12.01
CA ASP A 444 31.04 6.02 -12.15
C ASP A 444 30.43 5.12 -11.05
N ILE A 445 29.52 5.63 -10.22
CA ILE A 445 28.84 4.81 -9.21
C ILE A 445 27.60 4.16 -9.85
N PHE A 446 27.75 2.89 -10.24
CA PHE A 446 26.65 2.05 -10.75
C PHE A 446 25.57 1.83 -9.67
N LEU A 447 24.30 1.73 -10.06
CA LEU A 447 23.13 1.49 -9.19
C LEU A 447 23.33 0.44 -8.09
N GLN A 448 24.00 -0.67 -8.43
CA GLN A 448 24.27 -1.75 -7.47
C GLN A 448 25.08 -1.24 -6.28
N GLU A 449 25.97 -0.27 -6.46
CA GLU A 449 26.76 0.31 -5.39
C GLU A 449 25.93 1.25 -4.50
N TYR A 450 24.90 1.93 -5.02
CA TYR A 450 24.04 2.78 -4.18
C TYR A 450 23.08 1.99 -3.31
N VAL A 451 22.39 1.00 -3.87
CA VAL A 451 21.51 0.13 -3.08
C VAL A 451 22.33 -0.59 -1.99
N LYS A 452 23.58 -0.98 -2.29
CA LYS A 452 24.52 -1.50 -1.29
C LYS A 452 24.89 -0.45 -0.24
N VAL A 453 25.14 0.80 -0.62
CA VAL A 453 25.43 1.89 0.33
C VAL A 453 24.23 2.18 1.23
N LEU A 454 23.02 2.25 0.66
CA LEU A 454 21.78 2.38 1.44
C LEU A 454 21.62 1.17 2.37
N GLY A 455 21.75 -0.06 1.88
CA GLY A 455 21.64 -1.27 2.70
C GLY A 455 22.72 -1.36 3.79
N ALA A 456 23.92 -0.83 3.56
CA ALA A 456 24.98 -0.79 4.55
C ALA A 456 24.78 0.30 5.62
N ARG A 457 23.94 1.31 5.35
CA ARG A 457 23.77 2.49 6.21
C ARG A 457 22.40 2.58 6.86
N ILE A 458 21.33 2.15 6.18
CA ILE A 458 19.97 2.12 6.71
C ILE A 458 19.87 0.95 7.69
N ILE A 459 19.59 1.27 8.94
CA ILE A 459 19.33 0.28 9.98
C ILE A 459 17.89 -0.21 9.88
N SER A 460 16.94 0.71 9.75
CA SER A 460 15.53 0.41 9.57
C SER A 460 14.77 1.52 8.87
N TYR A 461 13.67 1.16 8.23
CA TYR A 461 12.68 2.10 7.68
C TYR A 461 11.34 1.91 8.38
N LEU A 462 10.77 3.01 8.87
CA LEU A 462 9.50 3.04 9.59
C LEU A 462 8.51 3.82 8.73
N ASN A 463 7.49 3.13 8.26
CA ASN A 463 6.40 3.69 7.48
C ASN A 463 5.27 4.10 8.42
N VAL A 464 4.68 5.26 8.19
CA VAL A 464 3.36 5.60 8.75
C VAL A 464 2.57 6.25 7.64
N ASP A 465 1.91 5.43 6.84
CA ASP A 465 1.07 5.88 5.73
C ASP A 465 -0.26 6.45 6.26
N ILE A 466 -1.20 5.57 6.57
CA ILE A 466 -2.43 5.92 7.27
C ILE A 466 -2.16 5.80 8.77
N GLY A 467 -2.05 6.94 9.44
CA GLY A 467 -1.81 7.00 10.89
C GLY A 467 -2.97 6.44 11.72
N VAL A 468 -4.22 6.54 11.22
CA VAL A 468 -5.42 6.07 11.93
C VAL A 468 -6.45 5.52 10.94
N GLU A 469 -6.45 4.21 10.68
CA GLU A 469 -7.53 3.54 9.91
C GLU A 469 -8.82 3.34 10.74
N GLY A 470 -8.68 3.28 12.07
CA GLY A 470 -9.75 3.03 13.02
C GLY A 470 -9.24 3.11 14.46
N ASN A 471 -10.12 2.90 15.43
CA ASN A 471 -9.82 3.12 16.85
C ASN A 471 -9.85 1.85 17.73
N TYR A 472 -9.85 0.67 17.10
CA TYR A 472 -10.01 -0.59 17.84
C TYR A 472 -8.73 -1.00 18.58
N LYS A 473 -7.62 -1.15 17.85
CA LYS A 473 -6.30 -1.55 18.35
C LYS A 473 -5.18 -0.96 17.50
N LEU A 474 -3.94 -1.06 17.99
CA LEU A 474 -2.75 -0.90 17.16
C LEU A 474 -2.66 -2.07 16.16
N ARG A 475 -2.32 -1.74 14.91
CA ARG A 475 -2.00 -2.69 13.86
C ARG A 475 -0.56 -2.44 13.44
N VAL A 476 0.24 -3.50 13.35
CA VAL A 476 1.64 -3.40 12.93
C VAL A 476 1.98 -4.55 11.98
N ASN A 477 2.59 -4.22 10.86
CA ASN A 477 3.26 -5.16 9.97
C ASN A 477 4.76 -4.89 10.05
N THR A 478 5.58 -5.93 10.28
CA THR A 478 7.01 -5.68 10.52
C THR A 478 7.90 -6.87 10.20
N SER A 479 9.19 -6.57 10.03
CA SER A 479 10.25 -7.57 9.94
C SER A 479 10.43 -8.26 11.30
N PRO A 480 10.65 -9.59 11.35
CA PRO A 480 10.86 -10.33 12.61
C PRO A 480 11.95 -9.75 13.52
N LEU A 481 12.96 -9.09 12.93
CA LEU A 481 14.06 -8.43 13.65
C LEU A 481 13.61 -7.26 14.54
N LEU A 482 12.40 -6.72 14.34
CA LEU A 482 11.88 -5.55 15.05
C LEU A 482 10.71 -5.90 16.00
N PHE A 483 10.39 -7.18 16.18
CA PHE A 483 9.27 -7.59 17.03
C PHE A 483 9.46 -7.15 18.49
N ASP A 484 10.63 -7.47 19.04
CA ASP A 484 10.93 -7.18 20.45
C ASP A 484 10.89 -5.67 20.71
N ILE A 485 11.38 -4.82 19.78
CA ILE A 485 11.37 -3.36 19.97
C ILE A 485 9.96 -2.76 19.89
N ILE A 486 9.08 -3.31 19.05
CA ILE A 486 7.67 -2.86 18.95
C ILE A 486 6.93 -3.21 20.24
N ILE A 487 7.11 -4.43 20.74
CA ILE A 487 6.52 -4.89 21.99
C ILE A 487 6.97 -3.98 23.14
N GLU A 488 8.28 -3.75 23.29
CA GLU A 488 8.81 -2.89 24.36
C GLU A 488 8.34 -1.44 24.21
N ALA A 489 8.33 -0.88 23.01
CA ALA A 489 7.81 0.48 22.77
C ALA A 489 6.33 0.58 23.17
N SER A 490 5.51 -0.41 22.82
CA SER A 490 4.07 -0.41 23.15
C SER A 490 3.77 -0.47 24.65
N LYS A 491 4.68 -1.01 25.46
CA LYS A 491 4.59 -1.01 26.94
C LYS A 491 4.92 0.35 27.54
N MET A 492 5.55 1.25 26.78
CA MET A 492 5.94 2.58 27.26
C MET A 492 4.93 3.66 26.88
N VAL A 493 4.02 3.38 25.94
CA VAL A 493 3.05 4.35 25.41
C VAL A 493 1.70 4.17 26.13
N PRO A 494 1.14 5.22 26.76
CA PRO A 494 -0.19 5.16 27.37
C PRO A 494 -1.30 4.85 26.35
N SER A 495 -2.32 4.09 26.76
CA SER A 495 -3.53 3.85 25.96
C SER A 495 -4.40 5.10 25.93
N ALA A 496 -4.87 5.49 24.73
CA ALA A 496 -5.74 6.66 24.53
C ALA A 496 -7.21 6.42 24.94
N TYR A 497 -7.61 5.19 25.25
CA TYR A 497 -9.02 4.79 25.40
C TYR A 497 -9.37 4.10 26.72
N ASP A 498 -8.37 3.72 27.51
CA ASP A 498 -8.57 2.89 28.69
C ASP A 498 -8.35 3.67 30.00
N LEU A 499 -8.63 3.02 31.13
CA LEU A 499 -8.40 3.55 32.48
C LEU A 499 -7.01 4.18 32.61
N VAL A 500 -6.88 5.12 33.56
CA VAL A 500 -5.59 5.66 34.01
C VAL A 500 -4.62 4.49 34.29
N ASP A 501 -3.39 4.59 33.77
CA ASP A 501 -2.28 3.63 33.88
C ASP A 501 -2.27 2.39 32.94
N GLN A 502 -3.13 2.30 31.92
CA GLN A 502 -2.98 1.26 30.88
C GLN A 502 -2.12 1.70 29.70
N THR A 503 -1.37 0.76 29.13
CA THR A 503 -0.50 0.99 27.96
C THR A 503 -1.13 0.49 26.66
N VAL A 504 -0.56 0.89 25.53
CA VAL A 504 -0.93 0.35 24.21
C VAL A 504 -0.74 -1.17 24.19
N TYR A 505 0.31 -1.68 24.83
CA TYR A 505 0.54 -3.12 24.98
C TYR A 505 -0.60 -3.82 25.72
N ASP A 506 -1.07 -3.28 26.84
CA ASP A 506 -2.12 -3.90 27.66
C ASP A 506 -3.44 -4.01 26.87
N ARG A 507 -3.79 -2.95 26.14
CA ARG A 507 -4.95 -2.95 25.25
C ARG A 507 -4.79 -3.97 24.14
N TRP A 508 -3.62 -4.00 23.50
CA TRP A 508 -3.35 -4.91 22.39
C TRP A 508 -3.41 -6.37 22.83
N MET A 509 -2.82 -6.72 23.99
CA MET A 509 -2.91 -8.04 24.61
C MET A 509 -4.33 -8.46 24.96
N ARG A 510 -5.20 -7.52 25.34
CA ARG A 510 -6.59 -7.82 25.66
C ARG A 510 -7.42 -8.10 24.40
N ILE A 511 -7.15 -7.36 23.33
CA ILE A 511 -7.97 -7.36 22.11
C ILE A 511 -7.51 -8.43 21.12
N ASP A 512 -6.20 -8.60 20.95
CA ASP A 512 -5.64 -9.41 19.87
C ASP A 512 -4.36 -10.14 20.31
N ARG A 513 -4.55 -11.07 21.24
CA ARG A 513 -3.48 -11.94 21.75
C ARG A 513 -3.24 -13.12 20.81
N ASN A 514 -1.98 -13.40 20.55
CA ASN A 514 -1.58 -14.67 19.97
C ASN A 514 -1.59 -15.77 21.04
N ASN A 515 -2.45 -16.79 20.86
CA ASN A 515 -2.57 -17.89 21.82
C ASN A 515 -1.34 -18.81 21.87
N ILE A 516 -0.44 -18.77 20.87
CA ILE A 516 0.74 -19.61 20.79
C ILE A 516 1.94 -18.91 21.45
N THR A 517 2.23 -17.67 21.04
CA THR A 517 3.39 -16.92 21.57
C THR A 517 3.09 -16.22 22.88
N ASN A 518 1.81 -16.07 23.24
CA ASN A 518 1.36 -15.34 24.41
C ASN A 518 1.71 -13.84 24.39
N GLU A 519 1.90 -13.30 23.19
CA GLU A 519 2.23 -11.89 22.88
C GLU A 519 1.12 -11.29 21.98
N PRO A 520 1.13 -9.97 21.72
CA PRO A 520 0.19 -9.39 20.77
C PRO A 520 0.38 -9.96 19.36
N ASN A 521 -0.71 -10.09 18.59
CA ASN A 521 -0.63 -10.49 17.19
C ASN A 521 0.00 -9.37 16.36
N ILE A 522 1.22 -9.64 15.90
CA ILE A 522 1.96 -8.83 14.93
C ILE A 522 1.88 -9.53 13.58
N ASN A 523 1.54 -8.81 12.53
CA ASN A 523 1.47 -9.38 11.19
C ASN A 523 2.87 -9.59 10.63
N TYR A 524 3.09 -10.77 10.07
CA TYR A 524 4.28 -11.10 9.29
C TYR A 524 4.04 -10.69 7.85
N GLY A 525 5.03 -10.02 7.25
CA GLY A 525 5.04 -9.77 5.82
C GLY A 525 4.64 -8.34 5.48
N LEU A 526 5.65 -7.56 5.15
CA LEU A 526 5.49 -6.33 4.40
C LEU A 526 5.46 -6.72 2.91
N ALA A 527 4.33 -6.45 2.26
CA ALA A 527 4.12 -6.81 0.87
C ALA A 527 4.63 -5.69 -0.06
N THR A 528 3.71 -5.06 -0.80
CA THR A 528 4.02 -4.05 -1.82
C THR A 528 3.09 -2.85 -1.71
N GLY A 529 2.44 -2.63 -0.56
CA GLY A 529 1.26 -1.77 -0.45
C GLY A 529 1.51 -0.33 -0.01
N SER A 530 2.76 0.07 0.21
CA SER A 530 3.17 1.44 0.55
C SER A 530 4.68 1.59 0.37
N ASP A 531 5.25 2.72 0.75
CA ASP A 531 6.64 3.14 0.49
C ASP A 531 7.72 2.24 1.10
N TYR A 532 7.39 1.39 2.07
CA TYR A 532 8.33 0.37 2.57
C TYR A 532 8.78 -0.62 1.48
N PHE A 533 8.06 -0.73 0.35
CA PHE A 533 8.37 -1.66 -0.74
C PHE A 533 9.83 -1.55 -1.21
N GLY A 534 10.30 -0.34 -1.53
CA GLY A 534 11.67 -0.12 -2.00
C GLY A 534 12.72 -0.52 -0.96
N PHE A 535 12.44 -0.26 0.30
CA PHE A 535 13.34 -0.55 1.41
C PHE A 535 13.41 -2.04 1.77
N VAL A 536 12.27 -2.75 1.75
CA VAL A 536 12.22 -4.20 2.00
C VAL A 536 12.74 -4.98 0.79
N GLN A 537 12.18 -4.73 -0.39
CA GLN A 537 12.35 -5.63 -1.55
C GLN A 537 13.60 -5.31 -2.38
N LEU A 538 14.06 -4.05 -2.38
CA LEU A 538 15.23 -3.64 -3.16
C LEU A 538 16.47 -3.45 -2.27
N VAL A 539 16.33 -2.74 -1.14
CA VAL A 539 17.45 -2.46 -0.23
C VAL A 539 17.72 -3.61 0.74
N GLY A 540 16.69 -4.34 1.18
CA GLY A 540 16.81 -5.42 2.16
C GLY A 540 16.95 -4.92 3.61
N SER A 541 16.42 -3.75 3.95
CA SER A 541 16.43 -3.25 5.33
C SER A 541 15.33 -3.88 6.18
N SER A 542 15.48 -3.81 7.51
CA SER A 542 14.36 -4.13 8.42
C SER A 542 13.33 -3.00 8.39
N ASN A 543 12.05 -3.34 8.39
CA ASN A 543 10.98 -2.37 8.20
C ASN A 543 9.82 -2.56 9.18
N ILE A 544 9.12 -1.47 9.47
CA ILE A 544 7.86 -1.40 10.25
C ILE A 544 6.85 -0.58 9.45
N ASP A 545 5.58 -0.98 9.49
CA ASP A 545 4.41 -0.20 9.08
C ASP A 545 3.33 -0.31 10.15
#